data_AF-A0A3C0PLI8-F1
#
_entry.id   AF-A0A3C0PLI8-F1
#
_cell.length_a   1.000
_cell.length_b   1.000
_cell.length_c   1.000
_cell.angle_alpha   90.00
_cell.angle_beta   90.00
_cell.angle_gamma   90.00
#
_symmetry.space_group_name_H-M   'P 1'
#
loop_
_entity.id
_entity.type
_entity.pdbx_description
1 polymer ?
#
loop_
_entity_poly.entity_id
_entity_poly.type
_entity_poly.pdbx_seq_one_letter_code
_entity_poly.pdbx_strand_id
1 'polypeptide(L)' 'AYAQGIFPMAETATDPELFWVDPKRRGIFPLNGFHISRSMRQFLQRNTITATLNTDFETV' A
#
# COMPACT_ATOMS: atom_id res chain seq x y z
N ALA A 1 13.81 11.39 5.89
CA ALA A 1 12.55 10.96 6.54
C ALA A 1 12.30 9.46 6.41
N TYR A 2 12.07 8.89 5.20
CA TYR A 2 11.75 7.45 5.06
C TYR A 2 12.77 6.49 5.70
N ALA A 3 14.07 6.74 5.53
CA ALA A 3 15.13 5.93 6.13
C ALA A 3 15.12 5.96 7.67
N GLN A 4 14.52 6.98 8.28
CA GLN A 4 14.31 7.12 9.72
C GLN A 4 12.93 6.60 10.16
N GLY A 5 12.14 6.06 9.22
CA GLY A 5 10.79 5.56 9.49
C GLY A 5 9.71 6.63 9.59
N ILE A 6 9.99 7.86 9.15
CA ILE A 6 9.08 9.01 9.21
C ILE A 6 8.41 9.21 7.84
N PHE A 7 7.10 9.47 7.83
CA PHE A 7 6.28 9.58 6.63
C PHE A 7 5.59 10.94 6.51
N PRO A 8 5.52 11.55 5.32
CA PRO A 8 4.66 12.71 5.10
C PRO A 8 3.21 12.24 4.95
N MET A 9 2.28 12.86 5.66
CA MET A 9 0.85 12.59 5.57
C MET A 9 0.06 13.89 5.74
N ALA A 10 -0.97 14.07 4.92
CA ALA A 10 -1.98 15.13 5.08
C ALA A 10 -3.16 14.59 5.88
N GLU A 11 -3.91 15.45 6.58
CA GLU A 11 -5.09 15.01 7.33
C GLU A 11 -6.21 14.53 6.39
N THR A 12 -6.35 15.18 5.23
CA THR A 12 -7.29 14.81 4.18
C THR A 12 -6.66 14.93 2.80
N ALA A 13 -7.30 14.33 1.78
CA ALA A 13 -6.79 14.35 0.41
C ALA A 13 -6.69 15.76 -0.22
N THR A 14 -7.47 16.72 0.29
CA THR A 14 -7.51 18.10 -0.22
C THR A 14 -6.83 19.11 0.70
N ASP A 15 -6.25 18.64 1.81
CA ASP A 15 -5.57 19.50 2.76
C ASP A 15 -4.28 20.06 2.13
N PRO A 16 -4.09 21.39 2.10
CA PRO A 16 -2.88 22.00 1.57
C PRO A 16 -1.63 21.76 2.45
N GLU A 17 -1.80 21.31 3.70
CA GLU A 17 -0.71 21.11 4.65
C GLU A 17 -0.25 19.65 4.76
N LEU A 18 1.07 19.45 4.89
CA LEU A 18 1.71 18.16 5.07
C LEU A 18 2.38 18.08 6.43
N PHE A 19 2.17 16.97 7.13
CA PHE A 19 2.73 16.70 8.44
C PHE A 19 3.64 15.47 8.40
N TRP A 20 4.67 15.48 9.24
CA TRP A 20 5.55 14.32 9.40
C TRP A 20 5.05 13.41 10.52
N VAL A 21 4.83 12.14 10.21
CA VAL A 21 4.30 11.14 11.14
C VAL A 21 5.38 10.14 11.53
N ASP A 22 5.60 10.01 12.84
CA ASP A 22 6.45 8.99 13.46
C ASP A 22 5.59 8.08 14.37
N PRO A 23 5.10 6.93 13.84
CA PRO A 23 4.14 6.10 14.55
C PRO A 23 4.83 5.24 15.63
N LYS A 24 4.41 5.40 16.89
CA LYS A 24 4.88 4.57 18.02
C LYS A 24 4.62 3.07 17.82
N ARG A 25 3.56 2.70 17.11
CA ARG A 25 3.27 1.32 16.69
C ARG A 25 3.09 1.31 15.19
N ARG A 26 3.91 0.54 14.49
CA ARG A 26 3.92 0.49 13.04
C ARG A 26 3.23 -0.77 12.53
N GLY A 27 2.29 -0.59 11.60
CA GLY A 27 1.74 -1.70 10.83
C GLY A 27 2.84 -2.28 9.93
N ILE A 28 3.21 -3.53 10.17
CA ILE A 28 4.15 -4.28 9.34
C ILE A 28 3.38 -5.46 8.78
N PHE A 29 3.51 -5.67 7.47
CA PHE A 29 2.86 -6.78 6.77
C PHE A 29 3.90 -7.81 6.33
N PRO A 30 4.06 -8.92 7.05
CA PRO A 30 4.96 -9.99 6.63
C PRO A 30 4.47 -10.59 5.30
N LEU A 31 5.34 -10.58 4.29
CA LEU A 31 5.00 -11.17 2.98
C LEU A 31 4.91 -12.70 3.05
N ASN A 32 5.75 -13.30 3.90
CA ASN A 32 5.69 -14.73 4.19
C ASN A 32 4.46 -15.01 5.07
N GLY A 33 3.50 -15.76 4.54
CA GLY A 33 2.25 -16.05 5.23
C GLY A 33 1.10 -15.10 4.87
N PHE A 34 1.21 -14.35 3.76
CA PHE A 34 0.09 -13.58 3.22
C PHE A 34 -1.17 -14.46 3.07
N HIS A 35 -2.24 -14.07 3.74
CA HIS A 35 -3.50 -14.81 3.69
C HIS A 35 -4.32 -14.43 2.45
N ILE A 36 -4.45 -15.37 1.52
CA ILE A 36 -5.40 -15.27 0.40
C ILE A 36 -6.64 -16.08 0.76
N SER A 37 -7.77 -15.39 0.91
CA SER A 37 -9.06 -16.04 1.17
C SER A 37 -9.46 -16.98 0.03
N ARG A 38 -10.31 -17.97 0.33
CA ARG A 38 -10.79 -18.93 -0.67
C ARG A 38 -11.48 -18.24 -1.86
N SER A 39 -12.32 -17.24 -1.59
CA SER A 39 -13.04 -16.50 -2.64
C SER A 39 -12.09 -15.65 -3.50
N MET A 40 -11.09 -15.02 -2.90
CA MET A 40 -10.07 -14.26 -3.64
C MET A 40 -9.26 -15.18 -4.56
N ARG A 41 -8.85 -16.35 -4.07
CA ARG A 41 -8.17 -17.36 -4.88
C ARG A 41 -9.03 -17.78 -6.08
N GLN A 42 -10.32 -18.02 -5.86
CA GLN A 42 -11.24 -18.40 -6.92
C GLN A 42 -11.49 -17.25 -7.92
N PHE A 43 -11.54 -16.01 -7.45
CA PHE A 43 -11.65 -14.83 -8.30
C PHE A 43 -10.44 -14.67 -9.21
N LEU A 44 -9.23 -14.78 -8.67
CA LEU A 44 -7.98 -14.70 -9.42
C LEU A 44 -7.87 -15.81 -10.48
N GLN A 45 -8.42 -17.00 -10.21
CA GLN A 45 -8.42 -18.12 -11.17
C GLN A 45 -9.38 -17.92 -12.34
N ARG A 46 -10.44 -17.12 -12.17
CA ARG A 46 -11.51 -16.95 -13.16
C ARG A 46 -11.36 -15.70 -14.02
N ASN A 47 -10.55 -14.74 -13.59
CA ASN A 47 -10.39 -13.46 -14.24
C ASN A 47 -8.94 -13.30 -14.70
N THR A 48 -8.75 -12.80 -15.91
CA THR A 48 -7.43 -12.41 -16.40
C THR A 48 -7.08 -11.07 -15.78
N ILE A 49 -6.13 -11.07 -14.85
CA ILE A 49 -5.58 -9.85 -14.24
C ILE A 49 -4.09 -9.81 -14.56
N THR A 50 -3.63 -8.69 -15.11
CA THR A 50 -2.21 -8.47 -15.39
C THR A 50 -1.64 -7.52 -14.35
N ALA A 51 -0.61 -7.96 -13.65
CA ALA A 51 0.21 -7.09 -12.80
C ALA A 51 1.48 -6.72 -13.57
N THR A 52 1.76 -5.43 -13.64
CA THR A 52 3.02 -4.90 -14.18
C THR A 52 3.78 -4.17 -13.08
N LEU A 53 5.06 -3.91 -13.31
CA LEU A 53 5.93 -3.22 -12.36
C LEU A 53 6.51 -1.98 -13.04
N ASN A 54 6.42 -0.82 -12.38
CA ASN A 54 7.02 0.45 -12.81
C ASN A 54 6.64 0.90 -14.23
N THR A 55 5.50 0.46 -14.75
CA THR A 55 5.10 0.73 -16.14
C THR A 55 4.46 2.09 -16.33
N ASP A 56 3.68 2.55 -15.35
CA ASP A 56 3.05 3.87 -15.37
C ASP A 56 2.78 4.30 -13.93
N PHE A 57 3.52 5.29 -13.43
CA PHE A 57 3.38 5.76 -12.05
C PHE A 57 2.38 6.90 -11.91
N GLU A 58 2.09 7.63 -13.00
CA GLU A 58 1.25 8.83 -12.93
C GLU A 58 -0.24 8.49 -12.88
N THR A 59 -0.62 7.30 -13.37
CA THR A 59 -2.01 6.86 -13.46
C THR A 59 -2.44 5.88 -12.35
N VAL A 60 -1.52 5.50 -11.46
CA VAL A 60 -1.76 4.64 -10.29
C VAL A 60 -2.17 5.49 -9.10
#